data_AF-A0A8D1BN18-F1
#
_entry.id   AF-A0A8D1BN18-F1
#
_cell.length_a   1.000
_cell.length_b   1.000
_cell.length_c   1.000
_cell.angle_alpha   90.00
_cell.angle_beta   90.00
_cell.angle_gamma   90.00
#
_symmetry.space_group_name_H-M   'P 1'
#
loop_
_entity.id
_entity.type
_entity.pdbx_description
1 polymer ?
#
loop_
_entity_poly.entity_id
_entity_poly.type
_entity_poly.pdbx_seq_one_letter_code
_entity_poly.pdbx_strand_id
1 'polypeptide(L)'
;LISRLWCCNITGDGCSHLSTLVQQNSNLTHLDLGLNHIGIVGLKFLCEAVKKLLCNLRSLWWWGRALSPFCCADLSSALRSNQNLMTLDPGQNSLGYNGVKMLCDALKHQRCPLKTLRLKIDESDAQVQKLLKDTKENNPQLTTESDCGNPKNNRPSSHDFIF
;
A
#
# COMPACT_ATOMS: atom_id res chain seq x y z
N LEU A 1 0.96 -3.25 17.53
CA LEU A 1 -0.12 -4.23 17.26
C LEU A 1 -0.14 -4.58 15.77
N ILE A 2 -0.28 -5.86 15.47
CA ILE A 2 -0.42 -6.42 14.12
C ILE A 2 -1.84 -6.98 14.00
N SER A 3 -2.58 -6.60 12.96
CA SER A 3 -3.89 -7.18 12.65
C SER A 3 -3.87 -7.83 11.28
N ARG A 4 -4.29 -9.10 11.24
CA ARG A 4 -4.39 -9.92 10.03
C ARG A 4 -5.86 -10.28 9.82
N LEU A 5 -6.54 -9.50 9.00
CA LEU A 5 -7.96 -9.63 8.67
C LEU A 5 -8.15 -10.27 7.29
N TRP A 6 -7.33 -11.29 6.99
CA TRP A 6 -7.34 -11.96 5.70
C TRP A 6 -8.64 -12.73 5.48
N CYS A 7 -9.32 -12.49 4.35
CA CYS A 7 -10.56 -13.17 3.97
C CYS A 7 -11.64 -13.10 5.06
N CYS A 8 -11.73 -11.96 5.76
CA CYS A 8 -12.70 -11.73 6.83
C CYS A 8 -14.01 -11.08 6.34
N ASN A 9 -14.25 -11.07 5.02
CA ASN A 9 -15.40 -10.43 4.38
C ASN A 9 -15.55 -8.94 4.74
N ILE A 10 -14.43 -8.23 4.90
CA ILE A 10 -14.41 -6.79 5.15
C ILE A 10 -14.82 -6.06 3.86
N THR A 11 -15.82 -5.19 4.00
CA THR A 11 -16.33 -4.33 2.91
C THR A 11 -15.83 -2.89 3.06
N GLY A 12 -16.25 -2.00 2.16
CA GLY A 12 -15.96 -0.56 2.29
C GLY A 12 -16.43 0.05 3.61
N ASP A 13 -17.58 -0.36 4.13
CA ASP A 13 -18.08 0.09 5.44
C ASP A 13 -17.20 -0.43 6.59
N GLY A 14 -16.72 -1.67 6.49
CA GLY A 14 -15.73 -2.20 7.43
C GLY A 14 -14.44 -1.38 7.44
N CYS A 15 -13.97 -0.93 6.27
CA CYS A 15 -12.83 -0.02 6.16
C CYS A 15 -13.10 1.34 6.80
N SER A 16 -14.32 1.88 6.76
CA SER A 16 -14.66 3.11 7.49
C SER A 16 -14.42 2.96 9.00
N HIS A 17 -14.85 1.84 9.59
CA HIS A 17 -14.63 1.55 11.02
C HIS A 17 -13.14 1.36 11.35
N LEU A 18 -12.42 0.61 10.51
CA LEU A 18 -10.97 0.42 10.65
C LEU A 18 -10.21 1.74 10.53
N SER A 19 -10.63 2.63 9.63
CA SER A 19 -10.06 3.96 9.48
C SER A 19 -10.27 4.82 10.71
N THR A 20 -11.46 4.79 11.31
CA THR A 20 -11.71 5.46 12.60
C THR A 20 -10.78 4.94 13.69
N LEU A 21 -10.62 3.61 13.80
CA LEU A 21 -9.70 2.98 14.75
C LEU A 21 -8.26 3.48 14.53
N VAL A 22 -7.78 3.45 13.28
CA VAL A 22 -6.42 3.90 12.93
C VAL A 22 -6.19 5.37 13.30
N GLN A 23 -7.20 6.22 13.14
CA GLN A 23 -7.11 7.66 13.45
C GLN A 23 -7.14 7.97 14.95
N GLN A 24 -7.74 7.10 15.77
CA GLN A 24 -7.89 7.30 17.22
C GLN A 24 -6.66 6.86 18.02
N ASN A 25 -5.45 7.17 17.55
CA ASN A 25 -4.20 6.78 18.21
C ASN A 25 -4.09 5.27 18.48
N SER A 26 -4.54 4.43 17.54
CA SER A 26 -4.34 2.99 17.71
C SER A 26 -2.84 2.66 17.77
N ASN A 27 -2.50 1.68 18.60
CA ASN A 27 -1.18 1.03 18.54
C ASN A 27 -1.04 0.11 17.31
N LEU A 28 -1.93 0.21 16.32
CA LEU A 28 -1.92 -0.60 15.11
C LEU A 28 -0.78 -0.13 14.21
N THR A 29 0.13 -1.05 13.94
CA THR A 29 1.34 -0.82 13.15
C THR A 29 1.32 -1.59 11.85
N HIS A 30 0.58 -2.69 11.79
CA HIS A 30 0.48 -3.50 10.59
C HIS A 30 -0.97 -3.94 10.38
N LEU A 31 -1.47 -3.76 9.16
CA LEU A 31 -2.83 -4.11 8.77
C LEU A 31 -2.80 -4.90 7.45
N ASP A 32 -3.14 -6.18 7.55
CA ASP A 32 -3.33 -7.09 6.41
C ASP A 32 -4.84 -7.25 6.16
N LEU A 33 -5.30 -6.72 5.03
CA LEU A 33 -6.67 -6.79 4.53
C LEU A 33 -6.78 -7.66 3.27
N GLY A 34 -5.87 -8.61 3.08
CA GLY A 34 -5.89 -9.45 1.88
C GLY A 34 -7.15 -10.32 1.73
N LEU A 35 -7.54 -10.57 0.49
CA LEU A 35 -8.78 -11.24 0.08
C LEU A 35 -10.07 -10.65 0.69
N ASN A 36 -10.13 -9.33 0.83
CA ASN A 36 -11.36 -8.61 1.19
C ASN A 36 -11.89 -7.77 0.02
N HIS A 37 -13.20 -7.47 0.04
CA HIS A 37 -13.84 -6.64 -0.97
C HIS A 37 -14.02 -5.20 -0.48
N ILE A 38 -12.90 -4.56 -0.16
CA ILE A 38 -12.90 -3.20 0.42
C ILE A 38 -13.37 -2.13 -0.59
N GLY A 39 -13.18 -2.39 -1.90
CA GLY A 39 -13.54 -1.49 -2.98
C GLY A 39 -12.80 -0.14 -2.96
N ILE A 40 -13.13 0.72 -3.91
CA ILE A 40 -12.54 2.07 -4.05
C ILE A 40 -12.86 2.93 -2.82
N VAL A 41 -14.11 2.84 -2.32
CA VAL A 41 -14.58 3.63 -1.16
C VAL A 41 -13.84 3.22 0.11
N GLY A 42 -13.71 1.92 0.38
CA GLY A 42 -12.96 1.44 1.54
C GLY A 42 -11.49 1.84 1.50
N LEU A 43 -10.86 1.73 0.33
CA LEU A 43 -9.48 2.17 0.17
C LEU A 43 -9.33 3.68 0.39
N LYS A 44 -10.27 4.50 -0.08
CA LYS A 44 -10.27 5.95 0.16
C LYS A 44 -10.32 6.27 1.66
N PHE A 45 -11.16 5.58 2.42
CA PHE A 45 -11.18 5.73 3.88
C PHE A 45 -9.83 5.38 4.51
N LEU A 46 -9.17 4.32 4.05
CA LEU A 46 -7.85 3.92 4.56
C LEU A 46 -6.79 4.99 4.22
N CYS A 47 -6.78 5.52 3.00
CA CYS A 47 -5.87 6.60 2.61
C CYS A 47 -6.05 7.85 3.47
N GLU A 48 -7.30 8.26 3.74
CA GLU A 48 -7.60 9.40 4.61
C GLU A 48 -7.14 9.17 6.06
N ALA A 49 -7.25 7.94 6.57
CA ALA A 49 -6.71 7.59 7.87
C ALA A 49 -5.17 7.64 7.89
N VAL A 50 -4.52 7.10 6.86
CA VAL A 50 -3.06 7.07 6.72
C VAL A 50 -2.48 8.50 6.66
N LYS A 51 -3.19 9.46 6.09
CA LYS A 51 -2.75 10.88 6.07
C LYS A 51 -2.69 11.54 7.45
N LYS A 52 -3.39 11.01 8.46
CA LYS A 52 -3.45 11.66 9.77
C LYS A 52 -2.14 11.50 10.53
N LEU A 53 -1.75 12.54 11.27
CA LEU A 53 -0.53 12.58 12.09
C LEU A 53 -0.46 11.45 13.12
N LEU A 54 -1.62 11.03 13.62
CA LEU A 54 -1.79 10.00 14.65
C LEU A 54 -1.74 8.57 14.10
N CYS A 55 -1.63 8.41 12.78
CA CYS A 55 -1.57 7.09 12.16
C CYS A 55 -0.21 6.42 12.43
N ASN A 56 -0.21 5.32 13.18
CA ASN A 56 0.98 4.54 13.51
C ASN A 56 1.25 3.38 12.53
N LEU A 57 0.48 3.27 11.44
CA LEU A 57 0.67 2.20 10.47
C LEU A 57 2.04 2.31 9.80
N ARG A 58 2.78 1.22 9.88
CA ARG A 58 4.06 0.96 9.23
C ARG A 58 3.93 0.04 8.04
N SER A 59 2.94 -0.86 8.05
CA SER A 59 2.67 -1.77 6.94
C SER A 59 1.17 -1.81 6.64
N LEU A 60 0.83 -1.62 5.37
CA LEU A 60 -0.53 -1.73 4.87
C LEU A 60 -0.52 -2.65 3.65
N TRP A 61 -1.28 -3.74 3.76
CA TRP A 61 -1.45 -4.70 2.69
C TRP A 61 -2.92 -4.94 2.40
N TRP A 62 -3.28 -5.02 1.14
CA TRP A 62 -4.56 -5.55 0.71
C TRP A 62 -4.42 -6.29 -0.61
N TRP A 63 -5.30 -7.26 -0.78
CA TRP A 63 -5.40 -8.09 -1.97
C TRP A 63 -6.86 -8.20 -2.31
N GLY A 64 -7.25 -7.82 -3.52
CA GLY A 64 -8.63 -7.94 -3.98
C GLY A 64 -8.82 -7.28 -5.32
N ARG A 65 -10.01 -7.40 -5.92
CA ARG A 65 -10.37 -6.74 -7.21
C ARG A 65 -10.69 -5.25 -7.03
N ALA A 66 -9.92 -4.55 -6.19
CA ALA A 66 -10.33 -3.27 -5.61
C ALA A 66 -9.64 -2.04 -6.23
N LEU A 67 -8.52 -2.21 -6.94
CA LEU A 67 -7.76 -1.09 -7.45
C LEU A 67 -8.01 -0.86 -8.94
N SER A 68 -8.50 0.33 -9.22
CA SER A 68 -8.41 0.98 -10.52
C SER A 68 -7.34 2.08 -10.42
N PRO A 69 -6.71 2.52 -11.53
CA PRO A 69 -5.79 3.67 -11.53
C PRO A 69 -6.31 4.91 -10.77
N PHE A 70 -7.63 5.08 -10.68
CA PHE A 70 -8.27 6.18 -9.93
C PHE A 70 -7.89 6.23 -8.44
N CYS A 71 -7.63 5.09 -7.80
CA CYS A 71 -7.24 5.05 -6.39
C CYS A 71 -5.79 5.49 -6.15
N CYS A 72 -4.97 5.55 -7.19
CA CYS A 72 -3.56 5.92 -7.06
C CYS A 72 -3.39 7.38 -6.65
N ALA A 73 -4.37 8.25 -6.92
CA ALA A 73 -4.40 9.63 -6.42
C ALA A 73 -4.45 9.67 -4.89
N ASP A 74 -5.39 8.94 -4.28
CA ASP A 74 -5.55 8.90 -2.83
C ASP A 74 -4.33 8.26 -2.16
N LEU A 75 -3.81 7.16 -2.72
CA LEU A 75 -2.59 6.50 -2.24
C LEU A 75 -1.36 7.40 -2.32
N SER A 76 -1.16 8.07 -3.45
CA SER A 76 -0.04 9.00 -3.64
C SER A 76 -0.12 10.17 -2.65
N SER A 77 -1.32 10.70 -2.43
CA SER A 77 -1.54 11.75 -1.43
C SER A 77 -1.24 11.25 -0.02
N ALA A 78 -1.66 10.02 0.33
CA ALA A 78 -1.35 9.41 1.61
C ALA A 78 0.16 9.20 1.82
N LEU A 79 0.89 8.73 0.80
CA LEU A 79 2.35 8.53 0.84
C LEU A 79 3.12 9.85 1.01
N ARG A 80 2.64 10.95 0.44
CA ARG A 80 3.26 12.28 0.62
C ARG A 80 3.05 12.85 2.03
N SER A 81 1.92 12.56 2.66
CA SER A 81 1.56 13.11 3.97
C SER A 81 2.02 12.26 5.14
N ASN A 82 2.03 10.93 4.99
CA ASN A 82 2.37 10.01 6.06
C ASN A 82 3.89 9.91 6.27
N GLN A 83 4.33 9.82 7.53
CA GLN A 83 5.74 9.77 7.93
C GLN A 83 6.12 8.45 8.64
N ASN A 84 5.21 7.47 8.66
CA ASN A 84 5.37 6.20 9.38
C ASN A 84 5.32 4.95 8.49
N LEU A 85 4.67 5.01 7.32
CA LEU A 85 4.38 3.87 6.46
C LEU A 85 5.64 3.42 5.72
N MET A 86 6.20 2.29 6.14
CA MET A 86 7.45 1.72 5.61
C MET A 86 7.20 0.70 4.50
N THR A 87 6.06 0.02 4.52
CA THR A 87 5.70 -1.02 3.56
C THR A 87 4.30 -0.80 3.00
N LEU A 88 4.19 -0.78 1.67
CA LEU A 88 2.94 -0.69 0.94
C LEU A 88 2.86 -1.86 -0.05
N ASP A 89 1.82 -2.66 0.11
CA ASP A 89 1.55 -3.80 -0.75
C ASP A 89 0.09 -3.71 -1.23
N PRO A 90 -0.16 -3.26 -2.47
CA PRO A 90 -1.47 -3.38 -3.12
C PRO A 90 -1.77 -4.78 -3.67
N GLY A 91 -0.88 -5.76 -3.51
CA GLY A 91 -1.01 -7.14 -4.00
C GLY A 91 -1.11 -7.25 -5.52
N GLN A 92 -1.84 -8.26 -6.00
CA GLN A 92 -2.08 -8.57 -7.41
C GLN A 92 -3.01 -7.58 -8.16
N ASN A 93 -2.96 -6.31 -7.82
CA ASN A 93 -3.74 -5.27 -8.47
C ASN A 93 -2.95 -4.60 -9.60
N SER A 94 -3.53 -4.59 -10.80
CA SER A 94 -2.94 -3.86 -11.93
C SER A 94 -3.26 -2.38 -11.81
N LEU A 95 -2.24 -1.58 -11.47
CA LEU A 95 -2.37 -0.12 -11.37
C LEU A 95 -2.23 0.60 -12.73
N GLY A 96 -1.74 -0.13 -13.74
CA GLY A 96 -1.34 0.43 -15.03
C GLY A 96 -0.19 1.44 -14.93
N TYR A 97 0.36 1.84 -16.07
CA TYR A 97 1.48 2.79 -16.13
C TYR A 97 1.20 4.08 -15.34
N ASN A 98 0.03 4.70 -15.55
CA ASN A 98 -0.31 5.96 -14.89
C ASN A 98 -0.40 5.83 -13.37
N GLY A 99 -0.98 4.74 -12.86
CA GLY A 99 -1.07 4.51 -11.43
C GLY A 99 0.31 4.33 -10.79
N VAL A 100 1.18 3.53 -11.42
CA VAL A 100 2.57 3.36 -10.97
C VAL A 100 3.34 4.69 -11.02
N LYS A 101 3.17 5.48 -12.09
CA LYS A 101 3.76 6.82 -12.21
C LYS A 101 3.39 7.73 -11.04
N MET A 102 2.11 7.79 -10.68
CA MET A 102 1.66 8.62 -9.56
C MET A 102 2.32 8.21 -8.24
N LEU A 103 2.39 6.90 -7.96
CA LEU A 103 3.06 6.38 -6.77
C LEU A 103 4.56 6.73 -6.78
N CYS A 104 5.26 6.50 -7.89
CA CYS A 104 6.67 6.83 -8.04
C CYS A 104 6.95 8.32 -7.83
N ASP A 105 6.11 9.21 -8.37
CA ASP A 105 6.23 10.65 -8.17
C ASP A 105 5.96 11.05 -6.71
N ALA A 106 5.11 10.31 -5.98
CA ALA A 106 4.92 10.48 -4.54
C ALA A 106 6.16 10.09 -3.75
N LEU A 107 6.77 8.97 -4.12
CA LEU A 107 7.94 8.42 -3.45
C LEU A 107 9.16 9.32 -3.59
N LYS A 108 9.36 9.97 -4.75
CA LYS A 108 10.47 10.93 -4.98
C LYS A 108 10.47 12.13 -4.02
N HIS A 109 9.43 12.33 -3.22
CA HIS A 109 9.40 13.38 -2.22
C HIS A 109 10.33 13.04 -1.04
N GLN A 110 11.26 13.94 -0.68
CA GLN A 110 12.37 13.72 0.27
C GLN A 110 12.01 13.23 1.68
N ARG A 111 10.73 13.14 2.02
CA ARG A 111 10.23 12.76 3.35
C ARG A 111 9.38 11.49 3.33
N CYS A 112 9.33 10.76 2.21
CA CYS A 112 8.58 9.52 2.21
C CYS A 112 9.39 8.43 2.94
N PRO A 113 8.87 7.85 4.04
CA PRO A 113 9.57 6.81 4.81
C PRO A 113 9.52 5.43 4.14
N LEU A 114 8.75 5.29 3.05
CA LEU A 114 8.48 3.99 2.43
C LEU A 114 9.78 3.33 1.95
N LYS A 115 10.04 2.13 2.45
CA LYS A 115 11.19 1.29 2.09
C LYS A 115 10.82 0.16 1.16
N THR A 116 9.59 -0.33 1.22
CA THR A 116 9.15 -1.45 0.40
C THR A 116 7.85 -1.11 -0.31
N LEU A 117 7.88 -1.19 -1.64
CA LEU A 117 6.71 -1.09 -2.50
C LEU A 117 6.58 -2.39 -3.30
N ARG A 118 5.49 -3.14 -3.08
CA ARG A 118 5.21 -4.37 -3.84
C ARG A 118 4.13 -4.11 -4.86
N LEU A 119 4.44 -4.29 -6.13
CA LEU A 119 3.48 -4.04 -7.21
C LEU A 119 3.38 -5.25 -8.11
N LYS A 120 2.17 -5.53 -8.60
CA LYS A 120 2.02 -6.33 -9.80
C LYS A 120 2.47 -5.50 -11.01
N ILE A 121 3.65 -5.82 -11.52
CA ILE A 121 4.21 -5.19 -12.72
C ILE A 121 4.33 -6.21 -13.83
N ASP A 122 4.15 -5.74 -15.06
CA ASP A 122 4.56 -6.48 -16.24
C ASP A 122 6.06 -6.23 -16.44
N GLU A 123 6.88 -7.26 -16.26
CA GLU A 123 8.34 -7.16 -16.40
C GLU A 123 8.77 -6.80 -17.83
N SER A 124 7.89 -6.99 -18.82
CA SER A 124 8.14 -6.59 -20.20
C SER A 124 7.86 -5.10 -20.47
N ASP A 125 7.17 -4.39 -19.56
CA ASP A 125 6.88 -2.96 -19.70
C ASP A 125 8.12 -2.11 -19.38
N ALA A 126 8.88 -1.78 -20.42
CA ALA A 126 10.08 -0.96 -20.32
C ALA A 126 9.83 0.43 -19.72
N GLN A 127 8.61 0.99 -19.86
CA GLN A 127 8.28 2.30 -19.31
C GLN A 127 8.13 2.24 -17.79
N VAL A 128 7.44 1.21 -17.28
CA VAL A 128 7.32 0.95 -15.84
C VAL A 128 8.68 0.64 -15.22
N GLN A 129 9.50 -0.19 -15.87
CA GLN A 129 10.83 -0.53 -15.39
C GLN A 129 11.74 0.70 -15.26
N LYS A 130 11.73 1.57 -16.28
CA LYS A 130 12.47 2.84 -16.24
C LYS A 130 12.02 3.71 -15.07
N LEU A 131 10.71 3.85 -14.88
CA LEU A 131 10.16 4.67 -13.80
C LEU A 131 10.54 4.15 -12.40
N LEU A 132 10.52 2.83 -12.19
CA LEU A 132 10.93 2.22 -10.93
C LEU A 132 12.43 2.44 -10.68
N LYS A 133 13.26 2.33 -11.72
CA LYS A 133 14.70 2.61 -11.65
C LYS A 133 14.97 4.07 -11.26
N ASP A 134 14.36 5.03 -11.97
CA ASP A 134 14.52 6.46 -11.67
C ASP A 134 14.06 6.79 -10.23
N THR A 135 13.02 6.12 -9.75
CA THR A 135 12.54 6.29 -8.37
C THR A 135 13.54 5.75 -7.35
N LYS A 136 14.18 4.60 -7.62
CA LYS A 136 15.24 4.03 -6.75
C LYS A 136 16.49 4.90 -6.72
N GLU A 137 16.86 5.52 -7.83
CA GLU A 137 17.99 6.45 -7.87
C GLU A 137 17.75 7.68 -6.98
N ASN A 138 16.50 8.15 -6.88
CA ASN A 138 16.12 9.24 -5.97
C ASN A 138 15.93 8.77 -4.52
N ASN A 139 15.54 7.51 -4.33
CA ASN A 139 15.29 6.90 -3.02
C ASN A 139 16.03 5.56 -2.91
N PRO A 140 17.35 5.57 -2.61
CA PRO A 140 18.18 4.36 -2.64
C PRO A 140 17.79 3.31 -1.58
N GLN A 141 16.99 3.70 -0.59
CA GLN A 141 16.43 2.80 0.44
C GLN A 141 15.17 2.06 -0.05
N LEU A 142 14.59 2.46 -1.19
CA LEU A 142 13.36 1.88 -1.73
C LEU A 142 13.66 0.56 -2.46
N THR A 143 13.08 -0.51 -1.95
CA THR A 143 13.00 -1.80 -2.60
C THR A 143 11.65 -1.89 -3.32
N THR A 144 11.70 -2.23 -4.61
CA THR A 144 10.49 -2.54 -5.39
C THR A 144 10.51 -4.03 -5.70
N GLU A 145 9.47 -4.75 -5.31
CA GLU A 145 9.35 -6.18 -5.56
C GLU A 145 8.16 -6.41 -6.50
N SER A 146 8.33 -7.33 -7.45
CA SER A 146 7.22 -7.75 -8.30
C SER A 146 6.44 -8.86 -7.62
N ASP A 147 5.17 -8.58 -7.34
CA ASP A 147 4.24 -9.61 -6.88
C ASP A 147 3.74 -10.36 -8.12
N CYS A 148 4.34 -11.52 -8.42
CA CYS A 148 3.98 -12.39 -9.56
C CYS A 148 3.46 -13.77 -9.13
N GLY A 149 3.30 -14.02 -7.82
CA GLY A 149 3.02 -15.34 -7.25
C GLY A 149 1.60 -15.55 -6.70
N ASN A 150 1.33 -16.78 -6.25
CA ASN A 150 0.04 -17.17 -5.67
C ASN A 150 -0.24 -16.41 -4.35
N PRO A 151 -1.47 -15.94 -4.10
CA PRO A 151 -1.84 -15.22 -2.89
C PRO A 151 -1.47 -15.82 -1.55
N LYS A 152 -1.49 -17.14 -1.49
CA LYS A 152 -1.13 -17.86 -0.27
C LYS A 152 0.38 -17.93 -0.05
N ASN A 153 1.16 -17.80 -1.12
CA ASN A 153 2.62 -17.94 -1.12
C ASN A 153 3.33 -16.59 -1.02
N ASN A 154 2.70 -15.54 -1.55
CA ASN A 154 3.20 -14.16 -1.51
C ASN A 154 2.53 -13.34 -0.40
N ARG A 155 2.07 -14.02 0.66
CA ARG A 155 1.81 -13.31 1.91
C ARG A 155 3.09 -12.53 2.24
N PRO A 156 3.02 -11.24 2.62
CA PRO A 156 4.14 -10.57 3.25
C PRO A 156 4.58 -11.55 4.31
N SER A 157 5.79 -12.05 4.09
CA SER A 157 6.27 -13.17 4.86
C SER A 157 6.20 -12.73 6.32
N SER A 158 6.13 -13.66 7.26
CA SER A 158 6.16 -13.31 8.67
C SER A 158 7.24 -12.25 8.97
N HIS A 159 8.35 -12.21 8.23
CA HIS A 159 9.41 -11.19 8.32
C HIS A 159 8.96 -9.72 8.13
N ASP A 160 7.97 -9.41 7.28
CA ASP A 160 7.44 -8.03 7.14
C ASP A 160 6.50 -7.63 8.27
N PHE A 161 6.12 -8.61 9.11
CA PHE A 161 5.23 -8.50 10.26
C PHE A 161 5.92 -9.02 11.54
N ILE A 162 7.25 -9.19 11.54
CA ILE A 162 8.03 -9.60 12.71
C ILE A 162 8.78 -8.36 13.21
N PHE A 163 8.28 -7.84 14.34
CA PHE A 163 9.06 -7.24 15.41
C PHE A 163 8.44 -7.70 16.72
#